data_AF-A0A9D0AAF8-F1
#
_entry.id   AF-A0A9D0AAF8-F1
#
_cell.length_a   1.000
_cell.length_b   1.000
_cell.length_c   1.000
_cell.angle_alpha   90.00
_cell.angle_beta   90.00
_cell.angle_gamma   90.00
#
_symmetry.space_group_name_H-M   'P 1'
#
loop_
_entity.id
_entity.type
_entity.pdbx_description
1 polymer ?
#
loop_
_entity_poly.entity_id
_entity_poly.type
_entity_poly.pdbx_seq_one_letter_code
_entity_poly.pdbx_strand_id
1 'polypeptide(L)' 'RPYMVGISVVIFCLLYGVSDEWHQSFVPGRTPDILDIAADTFGAAVMVLLWFLCPWSTKNPGTQKTAPTQHKAG' A
#
# COMPACT_ATOMS: atom_id res chain seq x y z
N ARG A 1 -2.56 -6.20 11.18
CA ARG A 1 -1.13 -6.56 10.96
C ARG A 1 -0.69 -5.91 9.65
N PRO A 2 -0.04 -4.73 9.70
CA PRO A 2 0.17 -3.88 8.51
C PRO A 2 1.03 -4.55 7.43
N TYR A 3 1.90 -5.48 7.81
CA TYR A 3 2.71 -6.26 6.87
C TYR A 3 1.87 -7.13 5.91
N MET A 4 0.71 -7.65 6.33
CA MET A 4 -0.16 -8.44 5.45
C MET A 4 -0.76 -7.57 4.35
N VAL A 5 -1.06 -6.31 4.67
CA VAL A 5 -1.57 -5.32 3.71
C VAL A 5 -0.48 -4.99 2.70
N GLY A 6 0.76 -4.72 3.15
CA GLY A 6 1.89 -4.45 2.27
C GLY A 6 2.18 -5.60 1.30
N ILE A 7 2.21 -6.85 1.78
CA ILE A 7 2.41 -8.04 0.94
C ILE A 7 1.28 -8.18 -0.11
N SER A 8 0.03 -7.97 0.32
CA SER A 8 -1.13 -8.06 -0.58
C SER A 8 -1.06 -7.03 -1.71
N VAL A 9 -0.60 -5.81 -1.42
CA VAL A 9 -0.43 -4.73 -2.42
C VAL A 9 0.61 -5.13 -3.47
N VAL A 10 1.78 -5.63 -3.05
CA VAL A 10 2.84 -6.02 -4.00
C VAL A 10 2.37 -7.16 -4.91
N ILE A 11 1.69 -8.17 -4.35
CA ILE A 11 1.13 -9.28 -5.15
C ILE A 11 0.09 -8.76 -6.13
N PHE A 12 -0.80 -7.87 -5.70
CA PHE A 12 -1.83 -7.32 -6.56
C PHE A 12 -1.24 -6.49 -7.71
N CYS A 13 -0.26 -5.62 -7.44
CA CYS A 13 0.42 -4.84 -8.48
C CYS A 13 1.17 -5.74 -9.48
N LEU A 14 1.84 -6.80 -9.01
CA LEU A 14 2.49 -7.77 -9.90
C LEU A 14 1.46 -8.44 -10.83
N LEU A 15 0.36 -8.97 -10.28
CA LEU A 15 -0.69 -9.63 -11.07
C LEU A 15 -1.36 -8.67 -12.04
N TYR A 16 -1.56 -7.41 -11.62
CA TYR A 16 -2.12 -6.37 -12.45
C TYR A 16 -1.18 -6.01 -13.60
N GLY A 17 0.11 -5.79 -13.35
CA GLY A 17 1.11 -5.52 -14.39
C GLY A 17 1.23 -6.66 -15.41
N VAL A 18 1.22 -7.91 -14.95
CA VAL A 18 1.17 -9.08 -15.85
C VAL A 18 -0.11 -9.07 -16.71
N SER A 19 -1.25 -8.73 -16.11
CA SER A 19 -2.53 -8.64 -16.84
C SER A 19 -2.55 -7.48 -17.83
N ASP A 20 -1.87 -6.36 -17.51
CA ASP A 20 -1.75 -5.20 -18.37
C ASP A 20 -0.91 -5.51 -19.60
N GLU A 21 0.27 -6.12 -19.44
CA GLU A 21 1.10 -6.58 -20.56
C GLU A 21 0.38 -7.62 -21.43
N TRP A 22 -0.38 -8.53 -20.80
CA TRP A 22 -1.22 -9.47 -21.53
C TRP A 22 -2.30 -8.73 -22.35
N HIS A 23 -2.96 -7.71 -21.80
CA HIS A 23 -3.90 -6.90 -22.56
C HIS A 23 -3.24 -6.09 -23.67
N GLN A 24 -2.06 -5.52 -23.42
CA GLN A 24 -1.28 -4.77 -24.39
C GLN A 24 -0.86 -5.65 -25.57
N SER A 25 -0.66 -6.96 -25.36
CA SER A 25 -0.36 -7.91 -26.45
C SER A 25 -1.44 -8.00 -27.53
N PHE A 26 -2.69 -7.62 -27.22
CA PHE A 26 -3.78 -7.55 -28.20
C PHE A 26 -3.89 -6.19 -28.90
N VAL A 27 -3.13 -5.18 -28.46
CA VAL A 27 -3.14 -3.84 -29.05
C VAL A 27 -2.09 -3.78 -30.15
N PRO A 28 -2.49 -3.63 -31.43
CA PRO A 28 -1.54 -3.56 -32.54
C PRO A 28 -0.56 -2.40 -32.35
N GLY A 29 0.74 -2.68 -32.47
CA GLY A 29 1.80 -1.67 -32.33
C GLY A 29 2.30 -1.45 -30.90
N ARG A 30 1.79 -2.17 -29.91
CA ARG A 30 2.40 -2.31 -28.59
C ARG A 30 3.12 -3.65 -28.48
N THR A 31 4.33 -3.64 -27.92
CA THR A 31 5.11 -4.84 -27.65
C THR A 31 5.14 -5.04 -26.14
N PRO A 32 4.63 -6.16 -25.62
CA PRO A 32 4.69 -6.42 -24.20
C PRO A 32 6.15 -6.55 -23.74
N ASP A 33 6.51 -5.88 -22.65
CA ASP A 33 7.86 -5.84 -22.08
C ASP A 33 7.86 -6.33 -20.63
N ILE A 34 8.79 -7.25 -20.34
CA ILE A 34 9.02 -7.78 -18.99
C ILE A 34 9.52 -6.65 -18.05
N LEU A 35 10.18 -5.63 -18.61
CA LEU A 35 10.63 -4.47 -17.86
C LEU A 35 9.47 -3.65 -17.29
N ASP A 36 8.32 -3.62 -17.94
CA ASP A 36 7.13 -2.90 -17.45
C ASP A 36 6.52 -3.61 -16.23
N ILE A 37 6.43 -4.95 -16.25
CA ILE A 37 6.04 -5.77 -15.10
C ILE A 37 7.00 -5.56 -13.91
N ALA A 38 8.30 -5.48 -14.20
CA ALA A 38 9.33 -5.23 -13.20
C ALA A 38 9.21 -3.83 -12.60
N ALA A 39 8.90 -2.82 -13.42
CA ALA A 39 8.69 -1.44 -12.98
C ALA A 39 7.45 -1.32 -12.08
N ASP A 40 6.33 -1.95 -12.44
CA ASP A 40 5.10 -1.97 -11.62
C ASP A 40 5.34 -2.60 -10.24
N THR A 41 6.01 -3.74 -10.24
CA THR A 41 6.33 -4.48 -9.01
C THR A 41 7.31 -3.68 -8.13
N PHE A 42 8.30 -3.04 -8.75
CA PHE A 42 9.27 -2.19 -8.05
C PHE A 42 8.60 -0.95 -7.45
N GLY A 43 7.73 -0.28 -8.21
CA GLY A 43 6.96 0.88 -7.73
C GLY A 43 6.09 0.53 -6.52
N ALA A 44 5.42 -0.63 -6.56
CA ALA A 44 4.63 -1.14 -5.43
C ALA A 44 5.49 -1.40 -4.19
N ALA A 45 6.66 -2.04 -4.36
CA ALA A 45 7.59 -2.30 -3.26
C ALA A 45 8.12 -0.99 -2.63
N VAL A 46 8.47 0.01 -3.45
CA VAL A 46 8.92 1.33 -2.98
C VAL A 46 7.81 2.04 -2.22
N MET A 47 6.57 2.04 -2.71
CA MET A 47 5.45 2.67 -1.98
C MET A 47 5.16 2.01 -0.64
N VAL A 48 5.20 0.67 -0.58
CA VAL A 48 5.04 -0.06 0.69
C VAL A 48 6.18 0.29 1.66
N LEU A 49 7.41 0.37 1.17
CA LEU A 49 8.55 0.78 2.00
C LEU A 49 8.36 2.21 2.54
N LEU A 50 8.01 3.17 1.69
CA LEU A 50 7.76 4.55 2.10
C LEU A 50 6.61 4.66 3.11
N TRP A 51 5.57 3.84 2.96
CA TRP A 51 4.46 3.78 3.93
C TRP A 51 4.93 3.35 5.32
N PHE A 52 5.82 2.36 5.41
CA PHE A 52 6.41 1.94 6.69
C PHE A 52 7.39 2.96 7.27
N LEU A 53 8.09 3.71 6.41
CA LEU A 53 9.02 4.75 6.83
C LEU A 53 8.31 6.06 7.23
N CYS A 54 7.07 6.28 6.80
CA CYS A 54 6.31 7.47 7.12
C CYS A 54 5.59 7.32 8.48
N PRO A 55 6.01 8.05 9.53
CA PRO A 55 5.42 7.92 10.88
C PRO A 55 3.98 8.45 10.99
N TRP A 56 3.41 8.97 9.90
CA TRP A 56 2.06 9.52 9.88
C TRP A 56 0.97 8.43 9.95
N SER A 57 1.28 7.19 9.56
CA SER A 57 0.27 6.13 9.39
C SER A 57 -0.03 5.27 10.65
N THR A 58 0.56 5.57 11.81
CA THR A 58 0.34 4.78 13.04
C THR A 58 0.03 5.61 14.28
N LYS A 59 -0.49 6.83 14.13
CA LYS A 59 -1.20 7.47 15.25
C LYS A 59 -2.60 6.88 15.33
N ASN A 60 -2.79 5.86 16.16
CA ASN A 60 -4.12 5.47 16.64
C ASN A 60 -4.77 6.70 17.30
N PRO A 61 -5.85 7.30 16.77
CA PRO A 61 -6.54 8.40 17.45
C PRO A 61 -7.37 7.91 18.67
N GLY A 62 -7.25 6.63 19.05
CA GLY A 62 -8.12 5.96 20.02
C GLY A 62 -7.75 6.07 21.50
N THR A 63 -6.63 6.68 21.89
CA THR A 63 -6.30 6.91 23.31
C THR A 63 -6.64 8.35 23.70
N GLN A 64 -7.92 8.73 23.57
CA GLN A 64 -8.41 9.86 24.35
C GLN A 64 -8.32 9.48 25.83
N LYS A 65 -7.32 10.06 26.49
CA LYS A 65 -7.19 10.08 27.96
C LYS A 65 -8.54 10.53 28.53
N THR A 66 -9.31 9.62 29.12
CA THR A 66 -10.45 9.98 29.97
C THR A 66 -9.89 10.78 31.15
N ALA A 67 -10.18 12.08 31.17
CA ALA A 67 -9.78 12.97 32.26
C ALA A 67 -10.37 12.48 33.60
N PRO A 68 -9.65 12.60 34.73
CA PRO A 68 -10.21 12.24 36.02
C PRO A 68 -11.37 13.18 36.36
N THR A 69 -12.54 12.59 36.58
CA THR A 69 -13.76 13.24 37.06
C THR A 69 -13.48 13.93 38.40
N GLN A 70 -13.30 15.25 38.37
CA GLN A 70 -13.31 16.10 39.56
C GLN A 70 -14.78 16.36 39.93
N HIS A 71 -15.41 15.42 40.65
CA HIS A 71 -16.65 15.75 41.34
C HIS A 71 -16.29 16.44 42.65
N LYS A 72 -16.43 17.77 42.66
CA LYS A 72 -16.37 18.59 43.87
C LYS A 72 -17.40 18.09 44.87
N ALA A 73 -16.97 18.09 46.13
CA ALA A 73 -17.79 17.96 47.31
C ALA A 73 -18.94 18.98 47.31
N GLY A 74 -20.10 18.53 47.74
CA GLY A 74 -21.25 19.30 48.19
C GLY A 74 -21.84 18.59 49.38
#